data_AF-A0A932QD29-F1
#
_entry.id   AF-A0A932QD29-F1
#
_cell.length_a   1.000
_cell.length_b   1.000
_cell.length_c   1.000
_cell.angle_alpha   90.00
_cell.angle_beta   90.00
_cell.angle_gamma   90.00
#
_symmetry.space_group_name_H-M   'P 1'
#
loop_
_entity.id
_entity.type
_entity.pdbx_description
1 polymer ?
#
loop_
_entity_poly.entity_id
_entity_poly.type
_entity_poly.pdbx_seq_one_letter_code
_entity_poly.pdbx_strand_id
1 'polypeptide(L)'
;MKVRRTVSAFWALAKPFWTSEERFKALGLLALVLSAGFLQTYMFVLGNRWNAEFYDAVQKMDVSRVIQQLLVWSAICGGMVVFETYENYFWQTLELHWRTWMNSKALEAWLAAASGKSP
;
A
#
# COMPACT_ATOMS: atom_id res chain seq x y z
N MET A 1 9.94 -27.20 -11.29
CA MET A 1 8.51 -27.25 -11.70
C MET A 1 7.49 -27.10 -10.54
N LYS A 2 7.86 -26.64 -9.34
CA LYS A 2 6.96 -26.50 -8.17
C LYS A 2 6.23 -25.15 -8.06
N VAL A 3 6.81 -24.07 -8.59
CA VAL A 3 6.29 -22.68 -8.52
C VAL A 3 4.93 -22.52 -9.20
N ARG A 4 4.67 -23.23 -10.31
CA ARG A 4 3.40 -23.14 -11.04
C ARG A 4 2.20 -23.66 -10.22
N ARG A 5 2.40 -24.68 -9.39
CA ARG A 5 1.33 -25.26 -8.55
C ARG A 5 0.97 -24.35 -7.38
N THR A 6 1.95 -23.68 -6.76
CA THR A 6 1.71 -22.77 -5.63
C THR A 6 1.00 -21.49 -6.08
N VAL A 7 1.40 -20.90 -7.21
CA VAL A 7 0.72 -19.72 -7.77
C VAL A 7 -0.72 -20.06 -8.20
N SER A 8 -0.94 -21.23 -8.80
CA SER A 8 -2.28 -21.69 -9.18
C SER A 8 -3.20 -21.91 -7.97
N ALA A 9 -2.67 -22.49 -6.88
CA ALA A 9 -3.44 -22.70 -5.65
C ALA A 9 -3.74 -21.37 -4.92
N PHE A 10 -2.76 -20.47 -4.88
CA PHE A 10 -2.95 -19.11 -4.37
C PHE A 10 -4.02 -18.37 -5.19
N TRP A 11 -3.96 -18.46 -6.52
CA TRP A 11 -4.95 -17.82 -7.39
C TRP A 11 -6.34 -18.43 -7.23
N ALA A 12 -6.46 -19.74 -7.03
CA ALA A 12 -7.74 -20.39 -6.75
C ALA A 12 -8.38 -19.92 -5.43
N LEU A 13 -7.56 -19.63 -4.41
CA LEU A 13 -8.00 -19.04 -3.14
C LEU A 13 -8.25 -17.53 -3.24
N ALA A 14 -7.49 -16.82 -4.06
CA ALA A 14 -7.60 -15.36 -4.19
C ALA A 14 -8.77 -14.92 -5.08
N LYS A 15 -9.00 -15.64 -6.18
CA LYS A 15 -9.98 -15.30 -7.21
C LYS A 15 -11.40 -15.04 -6.66
N PRO A 16 -11.95 -15.84 -5.71
CA PRO A 16 -13.30 -15.63 -5.20
C PRO A 16 -13.47 -14.32 -4.40
N PHE A 17 -12.40 -13.83 -3.75
CA PHE A 17 -12.41 -12.54 -3.04
C PHE A 17 -12.62 -11.36 -4.02
N TRP A 18 -11.98 -11.42 -5.19
CA TRP A 18 -12.08 -10.37 -6.21
C TRP A 18 -13.36 -10.43 -7.05
N THR A 19 -14.15 -11.51 -6.95
CA THR A 19 -15.36 -11.72 -7.77
C THR A 19 -16.69 -11.63 -7.01
N SER A 20 -16.67 -11.53 -5.68
CA SER A 20 -17.87 -11.45 -4.82
C SER A 20 -18.57 -10.06 -4.86
N GLU A 21 -19.76 -9.90 -4.29
CA GLU A 21 -20.49 -8.62 -4.17
C GLU A 21 -19.66 -7.50 -3.50
N GLU A 22 -18.74 -7.87 -2.60
CA GLU A 22 -17.80 -6.96 -1.93
C GLU A 22 -16.61 -6.51 -2.82
N ARG A 23 -16.55 -6.95 -4.09
CA ARG A 23 -15.44 -6.66 -5.03
C ARG A 23 -15.16 -5.17 -5.21
N PHE A 24 -16.19 -4.34 -5.22
CA PHE A 24 -16.03 -2.90 -5.48
C PHE A 24 -15.33 -2.20 -4.31
N LYS A 25 -15.59 -2.63 -3.07
CA LYS A 25 -14.89 -2.11 -1.88
C LYS A 25 -13.45 -2.61 -1.86
N ALA A 26 -13.21 -3.90 -2.13
CA ALA A 26 -11.86 -4.47 -2.18
C ALA A 26 -11.00 -3.85 -3.29
N LEU A 27 -11.55 -3.65 -4.48
CA LEU A 27 -10.87 -3.00 -5.61
C LEU A 27 -10.67 -1.50 -5.36
N GLY A 28 -11.65 -0.82 -4.76
CA GLY A 28 -11.51 0.59 -4.36
C GLY A 28 -10.38 0.78 -3.36
N LEU A 29 -10.31 -0.08 -2.34
CA LEU A 29 -9.25 -0.04 -1.33
C LEU A 29 -7.88 -0.37 -1.95
N LEU A 30 -7.81 -1.36 -2.86
CA LEU A 30 -6.59 -1.69 -3.59
C LEU A 30 -6.11 -0.50 -4.45
N ALA A 31 -7.02 0.12 -5.21
CA ALA A 31 -6.69 1.28 -6.03
C ALA A 31 -6.16 2.45 -5.17
N LEU A 32 -6.73 2.62 -3.98
CA LEU A 32 -6.33 3.66 -3.03
C LEU A 32 -4.93 3.38 -2.46
N VAL A 33 -4.66 2.15 -2.03
CA VAL A 33 -3.31 1.70 -1.63
C VAL A 33 -2.29 1.96 -2.74
N LEU A 34 -2.58 1.52 -3.96
CA LEU A 34 -1.64 1.69 -5.08
C LEU A 34 -1.37 3.17 -5.37
N SER A 35 -2.44 3.99 -5.35
CA SER A 35 -2.32 5.44 -5.54
C SER A 35 -1.47 6.09 -4.44
N ALA A 36 -1.66 5.67 -3.18
CA ALA A 36 -0.88 6.15 -2.06
C ALA A 36 0.61 5.79 -2.20
N GLY A 37 0.94 4.55 -2.59
CA GLY A 37 2.33 4.14 -2.84
C GLY A 37 2.99 4.91 -4.01
N PHE A 38 2.23 5.22 -5.07
CA PHE A 38 2.73 6.09 -6.14
C PHE A 38 2.98 7.52 -5.66
N LEU A 39 2.08 8.08 -4.84
CA LEU A 39 2.26 9.40 -4.24
C LEU A 39 3.50 9.42 -3.32
N GLN A 40 3.69 8.39 -2.51
CA GLN A 40 4.88 8.26 -1.66
C GLN A 40 6.17 8.23 -2.49
N THR A 41 6.17 7.46 -3.59
CA THR A 41 7.30 7.43 -4.53
C THR A 41 7.55 8.79 -5.17
N TYR A 42 6.49 9.52 -5.53
CA TYR A 42 6.59 10.88 -6.06
C TYR A 42 7.18 11.86 -5.04
N MET A 43 6.83 11.74 -3.75
CA MET A 43 7.40 12.57 -2.68
C MET A 43 8.92 12.36 -2.56
N PHE A 44 9.42 11.14 -2.72
CA PHE A 44 10.87 10.89 -2.77
C PHE A 44 11.54 11.57 -3.96
N VAL A 45 10.90 11.60 -5.13
CA VAL A 45 11.41 12.36 -6.30
C VAL A 45 11.45 13.86 -6.01
N LEU A 46 10.42 14.40 -5.34
CA LEU A 46 10.39 15.80 -4.94
C LEU A 46 11.51 16.14 -3.95
N GLY A 47 11.76 15.27 -2.98
CA GLY A 47 12.88 15.42 -2.04
C GLY A 47 14.25 15.36 -2.72
N ASN A 48 14.41 14.50 -3.74
CA ASN A 48 15.63 14.45 -4.54
C ASN A 48 15.85 15.73 -5.35
N ARG A 49 14.80 16.30 -5.95
CA ARG A 49 14.88 17.59 -6.68
C ARG A 49 15.21 18.74 -5.73
N TRP A 50 14.54 18.78 -4.59
CA TRP A 50 14.82 19.73 -3.52
C TRP A 50 16.28 19.72 -3.08
N ASN A 51 16.89 18.53 -2.98
CA ASN A 51 18.30 18.37 -2.60
C ASN A 51 19.23 19.18 -3.52
N ALA A 52 19.02 19.12 -4.84
CA ALA A 52 19.81 19.89 -5.80
C ALA A 52 19.63 21.40 -5.62
N GLU A 53 18.40 21.88 -5.40
CA GLU A 53 18.12 23.31 -5.18
C GLU A 53 18.72 23.82 -3.86
N PHE A 54 18.69 23.02 -2.80
CA PHE A 54 19.30 23.34 -1.53
C PHE A 54 20.82 23.52 -1.67
N TYR A 55 21.50 22.57 -2.32
CA TYR A 55 22.93 22.67 -2.55
C TYR A 55 23.33 23.84 -3.45
N ASP A 56 22.54 24.14 -4.49
CA ASP A 56 22.75 25.34 -5.33
C ASP A 56 22.66 26.64 -4.51
N ALA A 57 21.69 26.74 -3.60
CA ALA A 57 21.54 27.89 -2.71
C ALA A 57 22.74 28.03 -1.74
N VAL A 58 23.22 26.92 -1.17
CA VAL A 58 24.40 26.89 -0.30
C VAL A 58 25.66 27.31 -1.05
N GLN A 59 25.87 26.80 -2.27
CA GLN A 59 27.03 27.14 -3.10
C GLN A 59 27.07 28.62 -3.47
N LYS A 60 25.90 29.23 -3.72
CA LYS A 60 25.77 30.66 -4.02
C LYS A 60 25.82 31.55 -2.78
N MET A 61 25.96 30.97 -1.58
CA MET A 61 25.89 31.67 -0.30
C MET A 61 24.60 32.51 -0.13
N ASP A 62 23.50 32.07 -0.75
CA ASP A 62 22.21 32.75 -0.68
C ASP A 62 21.45 32.28 0.56
N VAL A 63 21.70 32.95 1.69
CA VAL A 63 21.11 32.63 2.99
C VAL A 63 19.57 32.71 2.96
N SER A 64 19.01 33.65 2.20
CA SER A 64 17.55 33.80 2.10
C SER A 64 16.94 32.57 1.44
N ARG A 65 17.53 32.12 0.34
CA ARG A 65 17.09 30.91 -0.37
C ARG A 65 17.32 29.64 0.43
N VAL A 66 18.40 29.55 1.21
CA VAL A 66 18.63 28.41 2.12
C VAL A 66 17.50 28.31 3.16
N ILE A 67 17.13 29.41 3.82
CA ILE A 67 16.01 29.43 4.79
C ILE A 67 14.69 29.05 4.12
N GLN A 68 14.42 29.58 2.91
CA GLN A 68 13.25 29.20 2.14
C GLN A 68 13.24 27.69 1.83
N GLN A 69 14.37 27.11 1.45
CA GLN A 69 14.48 25.69 1.17
C GLN A 69 14.27 24.83 2.42
N LEU A 70 14.65 25.29 3.62
CA LEU A 70 14.32 24.59 4.87
C LEU A 70 12.80 24.52 5.13
N LEU A 71 12.05 25.57 4.78
CA LEU A 71 10.59 25.55 4.85
C LEU A 71 9.99 24.58 3.81
N VAL A 72 10.50 24.59 2.58
CA VAL A 72 10.08 23.64 1.54
C VAL A 72 10.34 22.20 1.98
N TRP A 73 11.51 21.92 2.55
CA TRP A 73 11.84 20.61 3.10
C TRP A 73 10.88 20.19 4.20
N SER A 74 10.56 21.11 5.11
CA SER A 74 9.63 20.84 6.20
C SER A 74 8.24 20.48 5.67
N ALA A 75 7.78 21.15 4.61
CA ALA A 75 6.53 20.80 3.92
C ALA A 75 6.60 19.43 3.23
N ILE A 76 7.72 19.09 2.58
CA ILE A 76 7.94 17.77 1.95
C ILE A 76 7.89 16.68 3.02
N CYS A 77 8.64 16.81 4.11
CA CYS A 77 8.66 15.86 5.23
C CYS A 77 7.27 15.72 5.86
N GLY A 78 6.58 16.84 6.11
CA GLY A 78 5.21 16.82 6.63
C GLY A 78 4.26 16.06 5.71
N GLY A 79 4.36 16.29 4.40
CA GLY A 79 3.60 15.53 3.40
C GLY A 79 3.94 14.05 3.40
N MET A 80 5.22 13.68 3.48
CA MET A 80 5.65 12.27 3.56
C MET A 80 5.05 11.56 4.76
N VAL A 81 5.09 12.16 5.96
CA VAL A 81 4.51 11.57 7.18
C VAL A 81 3.00 11.32 7.00
N VAL A 82 2.30 12.29 6.42
CA VAL A 82 0.86 12.18 6.14
C VAL A 82 0.58 11.03 5.17
N PHE A 83 1.23 11.01 4.00
CA PHE A 83 1.01 9.98 2.99
C PHE A 83 1.39 8.59 3.48
N GLU A 84 2.53 8.45 4.17
CA GLU A 84 2.99 7.18 4.75
C GLU A 84 1.99 6.62 5.77
N THR A 85 1.48 7.49 6.67
CA THR A 85 0.51 7.08 7.68
C THR A 85 -0.78 6.57 7.03
N TYR A 86 -1.28 7.28 6.02
CA TYR A 86 -2.49 6.89 5.31
C TYR A 86 -2.28 5.62 4.46
N GLU A 87 -1.19 5.51 3.72
CA GLU A 87 -0.84 4.31 2.96
C GLU A 87 -0.83 3.08 3.86
N ASN A 88 -0.15 3.16 5.01
CA ASN A 88 -0.07 2.08 5.97
C ASN A 88 -1.45 1.72 6.54
N TYR A 89 -2.28 2.71 6.87
CA TYR A 89 -3.66 2.50 7.32
C TYR A 89 -4.50 1.73 6.27
N PHE A 90 -4.41 2.12 5.00
CA PHE A 90 -5.14 1.46 3.93
C PHE A 90 -4.63 0.04 3.67
N TRP A 91 -3.31 -0.15 3.72
CA TRP A 91 -2.70 -1.47 3.60
C TRP A 91 -3.15 -2.42 4.72
N GLN A 92 -3.11 -1.97 5.97
CA GLN A 92 -3.58 -2.74 7.12
C GLN A 92 -5.06 -3.10 7.01
N THR A 93 -5.89 -2.15 6.56
CA THR A 93 -7.32 -2.39 6.35
C THR A 93 -7.55 -3.44 5.26
N LEU A 94 -6.78 -3.40 4.18
CA LEU A 94 -6.83 -4.39 3.10
C LEU A 94 -6.44 -5.77 3.63
N GLU A 95 -5.35 -5.82 4.39
CA GLU A 95 -4.84 -7.05 5.00
C GLU A 95 -5.83 -7.66 5.99
N LEU A 96 -6.47 -6.84 6.83
CA LEU A 96 -7.45 -7.32 7.81
C LEU A 96 -8.68 -7.92 7.11
N HIS A 97 -9.23 -7.24 6.10
CA HIS A 97 -10.35 -7.76 5.32
C HIS A 97 -9.98 -9.07 4.62
N TRP A 98 -8.80 -9.12 4.00
CA TRP A 98 -8.29 -10.32 3.35
C TRP A 98 -8.13 -11.49 4.32
N ARG A 99 -7.49 -11.27 5.47
CA ARG A 99 -7.28 -12.30 6.51
C ARG A 99 -8.60 -12.81 7.06
N THR A 100 -9.56 -11.92 7.33
CA THR A 100 -10.89 -12.28 7.84
C THR A 100 -11.61 -13.19 6.86
N TRP A 101 -11.55 -12.85 5.56
CA TRP A 101 -12.14 -13.65 4.50
C TRP A 101 -11.48 -15.02 4.32
N MET A 102 -10.14 -15.09 4.37
CA MET A 102 -9.43 -16.37 4.28
C MET A 102 -9.77 -17.28 5.47
N ASN A 103 -9.80 -16.71 6.68
CA ASN A 103 -10.09 -17.46 7.89
C ASN A 103 -11.51 -18.03 7.88
N SER A 104 -12.51 -17.25 7.44
CA SER A 104 -13.88 -17.76 7.35
C SER A 104 -13.99 -18.94 6.36
N LYS A 105 -13.34 -18.84 5.20
CA LYS A 105 -13.33 -19.93 4.21
C LYS A 105 -12.60 -21.18 4.70
N ALA A 106 -11.48 -21.00 5.40
CA ALA A 106 -10.76 -22.13 6.01
C ALA A 106 -11.60 -22.83 7.08
N LEU A 107 -12.29 -22.05 7.92
CA LEU A 107 -13.16 -22.57 8.97
C LEU A 107 -14.38 -23.32 8.38
N GLU A 108 -15.02 -22.75 7.37
CA GLU A 108 -16.13 -23.38 6.63
C GLU A 108 -15.71 -24.73 6.04
N ALA A 109 -14.56 -24.79 5.37
CA ALA A 109 -14.04 -26.01 4.76
C ALA A 109 -13.71 -27.08 5.82
N TRP A 110 -13.15 -26.66 6.96
CA TRP A 110 -12.80 -27.57 8.06
C TRP A 110 -14.03 -28.15 8.75
N LEU A 111 -15.04 -27.33 9.02
CA LEU A 111 -16.31 -27.78 9.61
C LEU A 111 -17.09 -28.70 8.66
N ALA A 112 -17.09 -28.42 7.36
CA ALA A 112 -17.69 -29.29 6.35
C ALA A 112 -17.05 -30.69 6.36
N ALA A 113 -15.71 -30.74 6.35
CA ALA A 113 -14.96 -31.99 6.44
C ALA A 113 -15.21 -32.75 7.76
N ALA A 114 -15.30 -32.05 8.89
CA ALA A 114 -15.55 -32.64 10.20
C ALA A 114 -16.99 -33.17 10.36
N SER A 115 -17.98 -32.58 9.68
CA SER A 115 -19.39 -32.96 9.77
C SER A 115 -19.77 -34.23 9.00
N GLY A 116 -18.80 -34.89 8.34
CA GLY A 116 -19.04 -36.11 7.54
C GLY A 116 -19.88 -35.88 6.27
N LYS A 117 -20.27 -34.63 5.99
CA LYS A 117 -20.92 -34.23 4.75
C LYS A 117 -19.84 -33.92 3.72
N SER A 118 -19.24 -34.99 3.19
CA SER A 118 -18.48 -34.89 1.93
C SER A 118 -19.42 -34.45 0.81
N PRO A 119 -19.07 -33.46 -0.02
CA PRO A 119 -19.64 -33.37 -1.36
C PRO A 119 -19.25 -34.58 -2.21
#